data_AF-A0A7J7SX05-F1
#
_entry.id   AF-A0A7J7SX05-F1
#
_cell.length_a   1.000
_cell.length_b   1.000
_cell.length_c   1.000
_cell.angle_alpha   90.00
_cell.angle_beta   90.00
_cell.angle_gamma   90.00
#
_symmetry.space_group_name_H-M   'P 1'
#
loop_
_entity.id
_entity.type
_entity.pdbx_description
1 polymer ?
#
loop_
_entity_poly.entity_id
_entity_poly.type
_entity_poly.pdbx_seq_one_letter_code
_entity_poly.pdbx_strand_id
1 'polypeptide(L)'
;MRKGHRLDASLVIAGVRLEDEGRYRCELINGLEDESVALTLRLEGVVFPYQPSRGRYQFNYYEAKQACEEQDGRLATYAQLYEAWTEGLDWCNAGWLLEGSVRYPVLTARAPCGGHGRPGIRSYGPRDRKRDRYDAFCFTSALAGRVFFVPGRLTLSEAHAACRRRGAMVAKVGHLYAAWKFSGLDQCDGGWLADGSVRFPITSPRPRCGGLPDPGVRSFGFPQPQQAAYGTYCYSE
;
A
#
# COMPACT_ATOMS: atom_id res chain seq x y z
N MET A 1 9.85 26.28 33.43
CA MET A 1 8.92 25.15 33.43
C MET A 1 7.56 25.66 33.89
N ARG A 2 6.59 25.83 32.98
CA ARG A 2 5.22 26.20 33.37
C ARG A 2 4.57 25.00 34.04
N LYS A 3 4.18 25.11 35.31
CA LYS A 3 3.33 24.13 35.99
C LYS A 3 1.97 24.14 35.29
N GLY A 4 1.49 22.97 34.85
CA GLY A 4 0.19 22.83 34.19
C GLY A 4 -0.95 23.37 35.07
N HIS A 5 -1.90 24.07 34.46
CA HIS A 5 -3.07 24.59 35.13
C HIS A 5 -3.99 23.43 35.55
N ARG A 6 -4.79 23.60 36.60
CA ARG A 6 -5.66 22.54 37.14
C ARG A 6 -6.76 22.07 36.18
N LEU A 7 -6.92 22.77 35.05
CA LEU A 7 -7.90 22.50 33.99
C LEU A 7 -7.22 22.04 32.68
N ASP A 8 -5.90 21.83 32.66
CA ASP A 8 -5.23 21.34 31.46
C ASP A 8 -5.63 19.88 31.21
N ALA A 9 -6.23 19.62 30.05
CA ALA A 9 -6.55 18.28 29.57
C ALA A 9 -5.74 17.97 28.31
N SER A 10 -5.37 16.70 28.11
CA SER A 10 -4.64 16.24 26.93
C SER A 10 -5.28 14.97 26.39
N LEU A 11 -5.49 14.91 25.08
CA LEU A 11 -5.94 13.71 24.38
C LEU A 11 -4.72 12.98 23.81
N VAL A 12 -4.51 11.72 24.21
CA VAL A 12 -3.48 10.84 23.66
C VAL A 12 -4.16 9.73 22.88
N ILE A 13 -3.88 9.64 21.59
CA ILE A 13 -4.33 8.55 20.72
C ILE A 13 -3.13 7.64 20.47
N ALA A 14 -3.24 6.36 20.84
CA ALA A 14 -2.18 5.37 20.70
C ALA A 14 -2.73 4.10 20.03
N GLY A 15 -1.86 3.34 19.36
CA GLY A 15 -2.26 2.09 18.68
C GLY A 15 -3.17 2.33 17.46
N VAL A 16 -2.97 3.45 16.77
CA VAL A 16 -3.76 3.87 15.60
C VAL A 16 -3.66 2.84 14.47
N ARG A 17 -4.81 2.47 13.90
CA ARG A 17 -4.96 1.57 12.74
C ARG A 17 -5.31 2.35 11.49
N LEU A 18 -5.22 1.71 10.32
CA LEU A 18 -5.60 2.33 9.03
C LEU A 18 -7.05 2.82 8.98
N GLU A 19 -7.92 2.23 9.80
CA GLU A 19 -9.35 2.55 9.94
C GLU A 19 -9.60 3.85 10.73
N ASP A 20 -8.62 4.30 11.51
CA ASP A 20 -8.75 5.39 12.48
C ASP A 20 -8.50 6.77 11.85
N GLU A 21 -8.27 6.87 10.53
CA GLU A 21 -8.26 8.18 9.88
C GLU A 21 -9.63 8.84 9.99
N GLY A 22 -9.65 10.09 10.45
CA GLY A 22 -10.92 10.78 10.66
C GLY A 22 -10.80 12.09 11.42
N ARG A 23 -11.96 12.73 11.59
CA ARG A 23 -12.08 13.94 12.40
C ARG A 23 -12.50 13.54 13.81
N TYR A 24 -11.64 13.83 14.77
CA TYR A 24 -11.87 13.64 16.19
C TYR A 24 -12.29 14.96 16.80
N ARG A 25 -13.26 14.92 17.70
CA ARG A 25 -13.66 16.05 18.53
C ARG A 25 -13.48 15.67 19.98
N CYS A 26 -12.71 16.47 20.70
CA CYS A 26 -12.60 16.40 22.15
C CYS A 26 -13.43 17.53 22.72
N GLU A 27 -14.38 17.20 23.60
CA GLU A 27 -15.24 18.15 24.30
C GLU A 27 -14.93 18.05 25.80
N LEU A 28 -14.65 19.19 26.42
CA LEU A 28 -14.42 19.33 27.86
C LEU A 28 -15.59 20.10 28.43
N ILE A 29 -16.27 19.47 29.40
CA ILE A 29 -17.44 20.04 30.06
C ILE A 29 -17.08 20.29 31.52
N ASN A 30 -17.14 21.55 31.95
CA ASN A 30 -16.93 21.97 33.33
C ASN A 30 -18.12 22.81 33.83
N GLY A 31 -19.12 22.14 34.40
CA GLY A 31 -20.35 22.81 34.85
C GLY A 31 -21.18 23.30 33.66
N LEU A 32 -21.24 24.63 33.47
CA LEU A 32 -21.94 25.27 32.33
C LEU A 32 -20.97 25.71 31.21
N GLU A 33 -19.66 25.54 31.42
CA GLU A 33 -18.62 25.86 30.43
C GLU A 33 -18.33 24.63 29.55
N ASP A 34 -18.27 24.87 28.24
CA ASP A 34 -17.92 23.93 27.17
C ASP A 34 -16.70 24.50 26.43
N GLU A 35 -15.65 23.71 26.32
CA GLU A 35 -14.64 23.90 25.27
C GLU A 35 -14.53 22.66 24.41
N SER A 36 -14.42 22.85 23.09
CA SER A 36 -14.17 21.74 22.18
C SER A 36 -13.03 22.03 21.21
N VAL A 37 -12.20 21.02 20.99
CA VAL A 37 -11.15 21.02 19.97
C VAL A 37 -11.44 19.90 18.97
N ALA A 38 -11.35 20.22 17.69
CA ALA A 38 -11.43 19.24 16.63
C ALA A 38 -10.07 19.09 15.96
N LEU A 39 -9.62 17.85 15.79
CA LEU A 39 -8.39 17.49 15.08
C LEU A 39 -8.70 16.45 14.00
N THR A 40 -7.92 16.45 12.93
CA THR A 40 -8.05 15.45 11.85
C THR A 40 -6.82 14.57 11.86
N LEU A 41 -7.00 13.27 12.11
CA LEU A 41 -5.96 12.28 12.03
C LEU A 41 -5.81 11.84 10.58
N ARG A 42 -4.62 12.04 10.03
CA ARG A 42 -4.21 11.55 8.71
C ARG A 42 -2.99 10.66 8.91
N LEU A 43 -2.99 9.50 8.27
CA LEU A 43 -1.88 8.58 8.28
C LEU A 43 -1.01 8.86 7.07
N GLU A 44 0.28 9.08 7.31
CA GLU A 44 1.24 8.99 6.23
C GLU A 44 1.30 7.54 5.72
N GLY A 45 1.25 7.37 4.41
CA GLY A 45 1.23 6.05 3.81
C GLY A 45 1.61 6.06 2.34
N VAL A 46 1.42 4.91 1.71
CA VAL A 46 1.76 4.68 0.31
C VAL A 46 0.63 3.91 -0.36
N VAL A 47 0.23 4.38 -1.54
CA VAL A 47 -0.72 3.67 -2.41
C VAL A 47 0.04 2.71 -3.31
N PHE A 48 -0.46 1.49 -3.42
CA PHE A 48 0.06 0.48 -4.34
C PHE A 48 -1.05 -0.20 -5.14
N PRO A 49 -0.84 -0.45 -6.45
CA PRO A 49 -1.74 -1.25 -7.25
C PRO A 49 -1.64 -2.73 -6.86
N TYR A 50 -2.77 -3.42 -6.81
CA TYR A 50 -2.84 -4.83 -6.47
C TYR A 50 -3.76 -5.60 -7.42
N GLN A 51 -3.26 -6.74 -7.90
CA GLN A 51 -3.96 -7.70 -8.75
C GLN A 51 -3.62 -9.13 -8.30
N PRO A 52 -4.52 -10.11 -8.43
CA PRO A 52 -4.25 -11.49 -8.02
C PRO A 52 -3.44 -12.24 -9.08
N SER A 53 -2.98 -13.45 -8.72
CA SER A 53 -2.25 -14.36 -9.61
C SER A 53 -3.02 -14.78 -10.86
N ARG A 54 -4.35 -14.69 -10.83
CA ARG A 54 -5.24 -15.01 -11.97
C ARG A 54 -5.33 -13.90 -13.02
N GLY A 55 -4.53 -12.84 -12.89
CA GLY A 55 -4.47 -11.73 -13.84
C GLY A 55 -5.34 -10.54 -13.44
N ARG A 56 -5.51 -9.62 -14.39
CA ARG A 56 -6.18 -8.32 -14.20
C ARG A 56 -7.69 -8.45 -14.12
N TYR A 57 -8.31 -7.51 -13.41
CA TYR A 57 -9.75 -7.30 -13.36
C TYR A 57 -10.53 -8.48 -12.80
N GLN A 58 -10.03 -9.02 -11.70
CA GLN A 58 -10.55 -10.23 -11.08
C GLN A 58 -11.30 -9.98 -9.77
N PHE A 59 -11.34 -8.76 -9.23
CA PHE A 59 -12.00 -8.48 -7.96
C PHE A 59 -13.29 -7.68 -8.14
N ASN A 60 -14.39 -8.12 -7.53
CA ASN A 60 -15.46 -7.20 -7.16
C ASN A 60 -15.02 -6.29 -5.99
N TYR A 61 -15.84 -5.32 -5.59
CA TYR A 61 -15.47 -4.36 -4.54
C TYR A 61 -15.12 -5.03 -3.20
N TYR A 62 -15.89 -6.04 -2.79
CA TYR A 62 -15.70 -6.71 -1.50
C TYR A 62 -14.44 -7.59 -1.50
N GLU A 63 -14.21 -8.29 -2.61
CA GLU A 63 -12.98 -9.06 -2.83
C GLU A 63 -11.76 -8.14 -2.87
N ALA A 64 -11.86 -6.96 -3.50
CA ALA A 64 -10.78 -5.97 -3.54
C ALA A 64 -10.48 -5.41 -2.13
N LYS A 65 -11.51 -5.18 -1.31
CA LYS A 65 -11.34 -4.75 0.08
C LYS A 65 -10.57 -5.80 0.88
N GLN A 66 -11.04 -7.05 0.85
CA GLN A 66 -10.40 -8.17 1.54
C GLN A 66 -8.96 -8.39 1.03
N ALA A 67 -8.74 -8.31 -0.27
CA ALA A 67 -7.43 -8.46 -0.86
C ALA A 67 -6.41 -7.43 -0.34
N CYS A 68 -6.81 -6.17 -0.13
CA CYS A 68 -5.92 -5.18 0.48
C CYS A 68 -5.63 -5.50 1.96
N GLU A 69 -6.63 -5.92 2.73
CA GLU A 69 -6.48 -6.33 4.14
C GLU A 69 -5.50 -7.50 4.30
N GLU A 70 -5.61 -8.51 3.43
CA GLU A 70 -4.70 -9.64 3.39
C GLU A 70 -3.25 -9.22 3.12
N GLN A 71 -3.05 -8.09 2.43
CA GLN A 71 -1.74 -7.53 2.10
C GLN A 71 -1.24 -6.44 3.05
N ASP A 72 -1.78 -6.35 4.27
CA ASP A 72 -1.40 -5.34 5.27
C ASP A 72 -1.74 -3.91 4.80
N GLY A 73 -2.97 -3.75 4.32
CA GLY A 73 -3.47 -2.47 3.85
C GLY A 73 -4.99 -2.40 3.89
N ARG A 74 -5.54 -1.34 3.35
CA ARG A 74 -6.97 -1.21 3.02
C ARG A 74 -7.12 -0.62 1.62
N LEU A 75 -8.33 -0.55 1.09
CA LEU A 75 -8.53 0.24 -0.13
C LEU A 75 -8.10 1.70 0.10
N ALA A 76 -7.42 2.26 -0.88
CA ALA A 76 -7.04 3.66 -0.89
C ALA A 76 -8.28 4.54 -1.09
N THR A 77 -8.28 5.72 -0.48
CA THR A 77 -9.26 6.76 -0.82
C THR A 77 -8.86 7.46 -2.11
N TYR A 78 -9.79 8.18 -2.74
CA TYR A 78 -9.42 9.07 -3.85
C TYR A 78 -8.34 10.08 -3.48
N ALA A 79 -8.38 10.67 -2.29
CA ALA A 79 -7.39 11.65 -1.85
C ALA A 79 -5.98 11.03 -1.80
N GLN A 80 -5.85 9.82 -1.26
CA GLN A 80 -4.59 9.08 -1.23
C GLN A 80 -4.12 8.69 -2.64
N LEU A 81 -5.03 8.27 -3.53
CA LEU A 81 -4.68 8.00 -4.94
C LEU A 81 -4.20 9.27 -5.66
N TYR A 82 -4.85 10.41 -5.40
CA TYR A 82 -4.47 11.70 -5.96
C TYR A 82 -3.06 12.12 -5.52
N GLU A 83 -2.77 12.00 -4.23
CA GLU A 83 -1.43 12.25 -3.69
C GLU A 83 -0.39 11.34 -4.35
N ALA A 84 -0.63 10.02 -4.40
CA ALA A 84 0.27 9.08 -5.05
C ALA A 84 0.50 9.40 -6.54
N TRP A 85 -0.53 9.84 -7.26
CA TRP A 85 -0.40 10.30 -8.64
C TRP A 85 0.47 11.55 -8.75
N THR A 86 0.29 12.54 -7.87
CA THR A 86 1.15 13.73 -7.85
C THR A 86 2.61 13.41 -7.49
N GLU A 87 2.84 12.31 -6.77
CA GLU A 87 4.17 11.80 -6.44
C GLU A 87 4.79 10.90 -7.53
N GLY A 88 4.11 10.64 -8.64
CA GLY A 88 4.69 9.85 -9.75
C GLY A 88 3.98 8.55 -10.09
N LEU A 89 2.86 8.19 -9.43
CA LEU A 89 2.14 6.95 -9.76
C LEU A 89 1.45 7.05 -11.12
N ASP A 90 1.95 6.29 -12.10
CA ASP A 90 1.32 6.06 -13.40
C ASP A 90 0.90 4.58 -13.53
N TRP A 91 -0.41 4.33 -13.57
CA TRP A 91 -0.98 2.98 -13.65
C TRP A 91 -2.18 2.91 -14.58
N CYS A 92 -2.10 2.04 -15.59
CA CYS A 92 -3.08 1.97 -16.67
C CYS A 92 -4.31 1.10 -16.36
N ASN A 93 -4.24 0.27 -15.32
CA ASN A 93 -5.37 -0.60 -14.97
C ASN A 93 -6.31 0.12 -14.00
N ALA A 94 -7.62 -0.03 -14.23
CA ALA A 94 -8.64 0.41 -13.30
C ALA A 94 -8.66 -0.42 -12.02
N GLY A 95 -8.76 0.26 -10.88
CA GLY A 95 -8.87 -0.39 -9.57
C GLY A 95 -9.97 0.22 -8.72
N TRP A 96 -10.52 -0.60 -7.82
CA TRP A 96 -11.44 -0.15 -6.78
C TRP A 96 -10.75 0.76 -5.77
N LEU A 97 -11.50 1.76 -5.28
CA LEU A 97 -11.16 2.64 -4.17
C LEU A 97 -12.13 2.44 -3.00
N LEU A 98 -11.78 2.96 -1.83
CA LEU A 98 -12.51 2.76 -0.57
C LEU A 98 -13.96 3.28 -0.66
N GLU A 99 -14.20 4.38 -1.36
CA GLU A 99 -15.56 4.89 -1.58
C GLU A 99 -16.37 4.06 -2.60
N GLY A 100 -15.80 2.98 -3.13
CA GLY A 100 -16.39 2.10 -4.13
C GLY A 100 -16.43 2.71 -5.53
N SER A 101 -15.60 3.72 -5.80
CA SER A 101 -15.37 4.22 -7.15
C SER A 101 -14.27 3.41 -7.84
N VAL A 102 -14.25 3.42 -9.17
CA VAL A 102 -13.24 2.73 -9.98
C VAL A 102 -12.48 3.76 -10.79
N ARG A 103 -11.17 3.84 -10.58
CA ARG A 103 -10.30 4.87 -11.16
C ARG A 103 -8.95 4.33 -11.56
N TYR A 104 -8.16 5.12 -12.29
CA TYR A 104 -6.77 4.82 -12.61
C TYR A 104 -5.97 6.13 -12.87
N PRO A 105 -4.77 6.29 -12.29
CA PRO A 105 -3.93 7.47 -12.46
C PRO A 105 -3.04 7.35 -13.70
N VAL A 106 -3.05 8.35 -14.58
CA VAL A 106 -2.17 8.39 -15.78
C VAL A 106 -1.36 9.68 -15.76
N LEU A 107 -0.03 9.56 -15.78
CA LEU A 107 0.88 10.71 -15.92
C LEU A 107 1.16 11.00 -17.38
N THR A 108 1.48 9.98 -18.18
CA THR A 108 1.72 10.16 -19.61
C THR A 108 0.56 9.61 -20.41
N ALA A 109 -0.21 10.49 -21.04
CA ALA A 109 -1.32 10.08 -21.91
C ALA A 109 -0.82 9.21 -23.06
N ARG A 110 -1.41 8.02 -23.21
CA ARG A 110 -1.02 7.01 -24.19
C ARG A 110 -2.25 6.22 -24.64
N ALA A 111 -2.27 5.82 -25.90
CA ALA A 111 -3.45 5.22 -26.54
C ALA A 111 -4.07 4.06 -25.72
N PRO A 112 -3.30 3.09 -25.18
CA PRO A 112 -3.86 1.99 -24.39
C PRO A 112 -4.49 2.40 -23.06
N CYS A 113 -4.20 3.60 -22.56
CA CYS A 113 -4.61 4.09 -21.23
C CYS A 113 -5.60 5.26 -21.36
N GLY A 114 -6.60 5.05 -22.23
CA GLY A 114 -7.69 5.98 -22.48
C GLY A 114 -7.39 7.06 -23.53
N GLY A 115 -6.50 6.79 -24.48
CA GLY A 115 -6.32 7.67 -25.65
C GLY A 115 -5.53 8.96 -25.38
N HIS A 116 -5.58 9.85 -26.37
CA HIS A 116 -5.02 11.20 -26.28
C HIS A 116 -5.78 12.02 -25.24
N GLY A 117 -5.06 12.73 -24.38
CA GLY A 117 -5.67 13.51 -23.30
C GLY A 117 -4.63 14.15 -22.40
N ARG A 118 -5.09 14.82 -21.34
CA ARG A 118 -4.22 15.37 -20.31
C ARG A 118 -3.91 14.33 -19.24
N PRO A 119 -2.78 14.45 -18.53
CA PRO A 119 -2.52 13.70 -17.31
C PRO A 119 -3.67 13.86 -16.31
N GLY A 120 -3.95 12.81 -15.53
CA GLY A 120 -4.98 12.87 -14.49
C GLY A 120 -5.47 11.51 -14.04
N ILE A 121 -6.32 11.52 -13.01
CA ILE A 121 -7.03 10.34 -12.54
C ILE A 121 -8.32 10.19 -13.34
N ARG A 122 -8.42 9.09 -14.08
CA ARG A 122 -9.56 8.78 -14.92
C ARG A 122 -10.54 7.93 -14.15
N SER A 123 -11.84 8.12 -14.41
CA SER A 123 -12.91 7.39 -13.75
C SER A 123 -13.66 6.51 -14.74
N TYR A 124 -14.06 5.33 -14.27
CA TYR A 124 -15.01 4.48 -14.99
C TYR A 124 -16.47 4.87 -14.67
N GLY A 125 -16.74 5.93 -13.90
CA GLY A 125 -18.09 6.30 -13.50
C GLY A 125 -18.71 5.33 -12.49
N PRO A 126 -20.05 5.34 -12.31
CA PRO A 126 -20.76 4.42 -11.42
C PRO A 126 -20.54 2.95 -11.81
N ARG A 127 -20.30 2.09 -10.82
CA ARG A 127 -20.06 0.65 -11.01
C ARG A 127 -20.83 -0.19 -10.00
N ASP A 128 -21.21 -1.39 -10.43
CA ASP A 128 -21.89 -2.37 -9.57
C ASP A 128 -20.83 -3.07 -8.70
N ARG A 129 -20.86 -2.78 -7.40
CA ARG A 129 -19.91 -3.31 -6.40
C ARG A 129 -19.93 -4.84 -6.28
N LYS A 130 -20.99 -5.52 -6.70
CA LYS A 130 -21.14 -6.98 -6.60
C LYS A 130 -20.79 -7.68 -7.91
N ARG A 131 -21.05 -7.04 -9.06
CA ARG A 131 -20.95 -7.67 -10.39
C ARG A 131 -19.73 -7.27 -11.18
N ASP A 132 -19.37 -5.98 -11.15
CA ASP A 132 -18.23 -5.49 -11.93
C ASP A 132 -16.92 -5.95 -11.30
N ARG A 133 -15.90 -6.18 -12.15
CA ARG A 133 -14.59 -6.68 -11.71
C ARG A 133 -13.46 -5.80 -12.20
N TYR A 134 -12.53 -5.47 -11.30
CA TYR A 134 -11.38 -4.59 -11.50
C TYR A 134 -10.19 -5.04 -10.63
N ASP A 135 -9.08 -4.30 -10.69
CA ASP A 135 -7.96 -4.44 -9.76
C ASP A 135 -8.29 -3.69 -8.44
N ALA A 136 -7.31 -3.50 -7.56
CA ALA A 136 -7.45 -2.68 -6.37
C ALA A 136 -6.31 -1.65 -6.29
N PHE A 137 -6.60 -0.46 -5.75
CA PHE A 137 -5.55 0.39 -5.19
C PHE A 137 -5.60 0.25 -3.68
N CYS A 138 -4.56 -0.32 -3.11
CA CYS A 138 -4.42 -0.50 -1.69
C CYS A 138 -3.57 0.63 -1.09
N PHE A 139 -3.79 0.92 0.18
CA PHE A 139 -3.05 1.89 0.99
C PHE A 139 -2.53 1.19 2.24
N THR A 140 -1.27 1.45 2.57
CA THR A 140 -0.62 0.99 3.81
C THR A 140 0.16 2.15 4.43
N SER A 141 0.38 2.11 5.73
CA SER A 141 1.11 3.13 6.49
C SER A 141 2.54 2.68 6.83
N ALA A 142 3.27 3.49 7.58
CA ALA A 142 4.55 3.06 8.16
C ALA A 142 4.40 1.76 8.99
N LEU A 143 5.43 0.92 8.94
CA LEU A 143 5.47 -0.36 9.65
C LEU A 143 5.88 -0.17 11.11
N ALA A 144 5.31 -0.99 11.99
CA ALA A 144 5.85 -1.16 13.33
C ALA A 144 7.18 -1.96 13.33
N GLY A 145 7.31 -2.90 12.38
CA GLY A 145 8.48 -3.76 12.22
C GLY A 145 9.42 -3.36 11.08
N ARG A 146 10.22 -4.33 10.63
CA ARG A 146 11.20 -4.17 9.53
C ARG A 146 11.08 -5.25 8.47
N VAL A 147 11.40 -4.87 7.23
CA VAL A 147 11.56 -5.81 6.10
C VAL A 147 13.04 -5.99 5.78
N PHE A 148 13.47 -7.23 5.56
CA PHE A 148 14.84 -7.55 5.14
C PHE A 148 14.85 -8.64 4.07
N PHE A 149 15.86 -8.61 3.21
CA PHE A 149 16.02 -9.57 2.12
C PHE A 149 16.87 -10.78 2.56
N VAL A 150 16.43 -11.98 2.17
CA VAL A 150 17.19 -13.22 2.31
C VAL A 150 17.58 -13.71 0.90
N PRO A 151 18.88 -13.68 0.54
CA PRO A 151 19.31 -14.10 -0.78
C PRO A 151 19.21 -15.62 -0.95
N GLY A 152 19.09 -16.06 -2.20
CA GLY A 152 19.06 -17.47 -2.56
C GLY A 152 18.29 -17.73 -3.85
N ARG A 153 18.23 -19.00 -4.23
CA ARG A 153 17.38 -19.50 -5.31
C ARG A 153 16.33 -20.41 -4.69
N LEU A 154 15.32 -19.79 -4.11
CA LEU A 154 14.32 -20.46 -3.29
C LEU A 154 13.04 -20.67 -4.10
N THR A 155 12.38 -21.80 -3.87
CA THR A 155 10.94 -21.97 -4.13
C THR A 155 10.13 -21.15 -3.12
N LEU A 156 8.83 -20.96 -3.38
CA LEU A 156 7.96 -20.25 -2.43
C LEU A 156 7.91 -20.95 -1.06
N SER A 157 7.90 -22.28 -1.02
CA SER A 157 7.92 -23.04 0.24
C SER A 157 9.23 -22.84 1.02
N GLU A 158 10.36 -22.86 0.31
CA GLU A 158 11.67 -22.62 0.92
C GLU A 158 11.83 -21.18 1.40
N ALA A 159 11.23 -20.20 0.71
CA ALA A 159 11.15 -18.82 1.16
C ALA A 159 10.45 -18.72 2.54
N HIS A 160 9.30 -19.38 2.69
CA HIS A 160 8.60 -19.46 3.98
C HIS A 160 9.45 -20.12 5.07
N ALA A 161 10.17 -21.21 4.75
CA ALA A 161 11.08 -21.84 5.70
C ALA A 161 12.26 -20.92 6.07
N ALA A 162 12.79 -20.17 5.11
CA ALA A 162 13.93 -19.28 5.30
C ALA A 162 13.62 -18.09 6.20
N CYS A 163 12.43 -17.49 6.09
CA CYS A 163 11.97 -16.45 7.01
C CYS A 163 11.69 -17.02 8.40
N ARG A 164 10.99 -18.16 8.50
CA ARG A 164 10.67 -18.79 9.80
C ARG A 164 11.91 -19.14 10.62
N ARG A 165 12.98 -19.66 9.98
CA ARG A 165 14.27 -19.93 10.64
C ARG A 165 14.93 -18.69 11.26
N ARG A 166 14.48 -17.48 10.89
CA ARG A 166 14.97 -16.19 11.38
C ARG A 166 13.97 -15.49 12.30
N GLY A 167 12.93 -16.21 12.77
CA GLY A 167 11.88 -15.61 13.60
C GLY A 167 11.01 -14.60 12.85
N ALA A 168 10.94 -14.70 11.53
CA ALA A 168 10.20 -13.79 10.67
C ALA A 168 9.17 -14.53 9.82
N MET A 169 8.20 -13.79 9.28
CA MET A 169 7.28 -14.27 8.26
C MET A 169 7.69 -13.76 6.88
N VAL A 170 7.20 -14.38 5.81
CA VAL A 170 7.37 -13.80 4.46
C VAL A 170 6.61 -12.47 4.42
N ALA A 171 7.24 -11.43 3.90
CA ALA A 171 6.65 -10.11 3.81
C ALA A 171 5.40 -10.11 2.91
N LYS A 172 4.37 -9.37 3.33
CA LYS A 172 3.23 -9.04 2.48
C LYS A 172 3.59 -7.93 1.50
N VAL A 173 2.74 -7.70 0.51
CA VAL A 173 2.95 -6.60 -0.45
C VAL A 173 2.97 -5.24 0.25
N GLY A 174 2.04 -4.98 1.17
CA GLY A 174 2.01 -3.74 1.96
C GLY A 174 3.31 -3.53 2.74
N HIS A 175 3.83 -4.56 3.41
CA HIS A 175 5.13 -4.49 4.08
C HIS A 175 6.25 -4.03 3.14
N LEU A 176 6.31 -4.57 1.92
CA LEU A 176 7.36 -4.19 0.97
C LEU A 176 7.24 -2.73 0.52
N TYR A 177 6.03 -2.26 0.22
CA TYR A 177 5.78 -0.87 -0.17
C TYR A 177 6.07 0.11 0.97
N ALA A 178 5.67 -0.23 2.20
CA ALA A 178 5.94 0.60 3.36
C ALA A 178 7.46 0.67 3.66
N ALA A 179 8.19 -0.45 3.60
CA ALA A 179 9.64 -0.45 3.78
C ALA A 179 10.37 0.32 2.67
N TRP A 180 9.90 0.25 1.43
CA TRP A 180 10.42 1.06 0.32
C TRP A 180 10.22 2.57 0.56
N LYS A 181 9.00 2.99 0.95
CA LYS A 181 8.66 4.40 1.14
C LYS A 181 9.30 5.00 2.40
N PHE A 182 9.23 4.30 3.53
CA PHE A 182 9.55 4.86 4.85
C PHE A 182 10.92 4.44 5.39
N SER A 183 11.44 3.29 4.97
CA SER A 183 12.76 2.79 5.41
C SER A 183 13.82 2.90 4.33
N GLY A 184 13.47 3.40 3.14
CA GLY A 184 14.40 3.54 2.01
C GLY A 184 14.91 2.20 1.45
N LEU A 185 14.15 1.11 1.61
CA LEU A 185 14.58 -0.22 1.17
C LEU A 185 14.82 -0.25 -0.35
N ASP A 186 16.08 -0.45 -0.74
CA ASP A 186 16.52 -0.57 -2.13
C ASP A 186 17.22 -1.92 -2.32
N GLN A 187 16.63 -2.79 -3.13
CA GLN A 187 17.15 -4.12 -3.42
C GLN A 187 16.87 -4.49 -4.88
N CYS A 188 17.93 -4.78 -5.63
CA CYS A 188 17.87 -5.12 -7.07
C CYS A 188 17.62 -6.61 -7.33
N ASP A 189 17.11 -7.34 -6.34
CA ASP A 189 16.89 -8.77 -6.42
C ASP A 189 15.41 -9.09 -6.21
N GLY A 190 14.86 -9.90 -7.13
CA GLY A 190 13.52 -10.44 -6.99
C GLY A 190 13.42 -11.32 -5.76
N GLY A 191 12.42 -11.05 -4.92
CA GLY A 191 12.13 -11.85 -3.74
C GLY A 191 10.66 -12.23 -3.66
N TRP A 192 10.40 -13.47 -3.23
CA TRP A 192 9.07 -13.95 -2.92
C TRP A 192 8.41 -13.12 -1.81
N LEU A 193 7.14 -12.84 -2.02
CA LEU A 193 6.19 -12.29 -1.05
C LEU A 193 5.11 -13.33 -0.68
N ALA A 194 4.37 -13.05 0.38
CA ALA A 194 3.37 -13.97 0.94
C ALA A 194 2.22 -14.28 -0.04
N ASP A 195 1.90 -13.36 -0.95
CA ASP A 195 0.88 -13.57 -2.01
C ASP A 195 1.37 -14.48 -3.15
N GLY A 196 2.62 -14.93 -3.11
CA GLY A 196 3.26 -15.71 -4.17
C GLY A 196 3.71 -14.86 -5.36
N SER A 197 3.64 -13.53 -5.27
CA SER A 197 4.30 -12.66 -6.24
C SER A 197 5.79 -12.56 -5.95
N VAL A 198 6.56 -12.19 -6.99
CA VAL A 198 7.97 -11.84 -6.84
C VAL A 198 8.15 -10.39 -7.21
N ARG A 199 8.69 -9.61 -6.28
CA ARG A 199 8.86 -8.15 -6.42
C ARG A 199 10.24 -7.72 -5.98
N PHE A 200 10.61 -6.47 -6.28
CA PHE A 200 11.85 -5.86 -5.80
C PHE A 200 11.70 -4.33 -5.71
N PRO A 201 12.09 -3.68 -4.60
CA PRO A 201 11.97 -2.24 -4.40
C PRO A 201 13.23 -1.49 -4.85
N ILE A 202 13.07 -0.37 -5.54
CA ILE A 202 14.17 0.50 -5.98
C ILE A 202 13.86 1.93 -5.56
N THR A 203 14.72 2.53 -4.74
CA THR A 203 14.65 3.96 -4.39
C THR A 203 15.57 4.79 -5.26
N SER A 204 16.69 4.21 -5.73
CA SER A 204 17.67 4.84 -6.62
C SER A 204 17.74 4.11 -7.96
N PRO A 205 17.01 4.59 -8.99
CA PRO A 205 16.92 3.96 -10.31
C PRO A 205 18.29 3.78 -10.97
N ARG A 206 18.52 2.59 -11.57
CA ARG A 206 19.78 2.25 -12.22
C ARG A 206 19.61 1.17 -13.31
N PRO A 207 20.48 1.16 -14.36
CA PRO A 207 20.22 0.40 -15.59
C PRO A 207 19.93 -1.09 -15.42
N ARG A 208 20.58 -1.77 -14.46
CA ARG A 208 20.43 -3.22 -14.22
C ARG A 208 19.30 -3.58 -13.24
N CYS A 209 18.53 -2.61 -12.77
CA CYS A 209 17.55 -2.77 -11.69
C CYS A 209 16.18 -2.24 -12.09
N GLY A 210 15.60 -2.85 -13.13
CA GLY A 210 14.27 -2.48 -13.67
C GLY A 210 14.33 -1.52 -14.86
N GLY A 211 15.44 -0.83 -15.12
CA GLY A 211 15.66 -0.04 -16.33
C GLY A 211 14.71 1.15 -16.53
N LEU A 212 13.89 1.48 -15.53
CA LEU A 212 12.96 2.60 -15.53
C LEU A 212 13.59 3.83 -14.85
N PRO A 213 13.24 5.05 -15.28
CA PRO A 213 13.80 6.28 -14.72
C PRO A 213 13.29 6.59 -13.31
N ASP A 214 12.14 6.03 -12.93
CA ASP A 214 11.47 6.37 -11.68
C ASP A 214 11.75 5.34 -10.56
N PRO A 215 11.76 5.75 -9.29
CA PRO A 215 11.72 4.83 -8.15
C PRO A 215 10.42 4.02 -8.11
N GLY A 216 10.44 2.89 -7.41
CA GLY A 216 9.23 2.10 -7.15
C GLY A 216 9.48 0.64 -6.84
N VAL A 217 8.41 -0.04 -6.42
CA VAL A 217 8.38 -1.50 -6.32
C VAL A 217 8.04 -2.09 -7.68
N ARG A 218 8.93 -2.92 -8.20
CA ARG A 218 8.80 -3.61 -9.48
C ARG A 218 8.37 -5.05 -9.27
N SER A 219 7.68 -5.64 -10.25
CA SER A 219 7.11 -6.98 -10.14
C SER A 219 7.50 -7.85 -11.33
N PHE A 220 7.90 -9.08 -11.04
CA PHE A 220 8.02 -10.17 -12.03
C PHE A 220 6.72 -10.97 -12.18
N GLY A 221 5.64 -10.53 -11.53
CA GLY A 221 4.35 -11.22 -11.52
C GLY A 221 4.33 -12.40 -10.56
N PHE A 222 3.64 -13.46 -10.96
CA PHE A 222 3.39 -14.66 -10.16
C PHE A 222 4.04 -15.88 -10.84
N PRO A 223 5.35 -16.10 -10.68
CA PRO A 223 6.03 -17.27 -11.22
C PRO A 223 5.54 -18.56 -10.56
N GLN A 224 5.86 -19.71 -11.16
CA GLN A 224 5.46 -21.02 -10.63
C GLN A 224 6.05 -21.22 -9.22
N PRO A 225 5.25 -21.63 -8.21
CA PRO A 225 5.74 -21.73 -6.83
C PRO A 225 6.95 -22.65 -6.62
N GLN A 226 7.14 -23.64 -7.51
CA GLN A 226 8.26 -24.58 -7.49
C GLN A 226 9.52 -24.05 -8.19
N GLN A 227 9.46 -22.84 -8.78
CA GLN A 227 10.61 -22.24 -9.46
C GLN A 227 11.62 -21.70 -8.44
N ALA A 228 12.75 -22.40 -8.31
CA ALA A 228 13.87 -22.01 -7.45
C ALA A 228 14.77 -20.97 -8.15
N ALA A 229 14.36 -19.71 -8.17
CA ALA A 229 15.07 -18.64 -8.88
C ALA A 229 15.24 -17.33 -8.10
N TYR A 230 14.51 -17.15 -6.99
CA TYR A 230 14.40 -15.86 -6.31
C TYR A 230 14.76 -15.97 -4.84
N GLY A 231 15.19 -14.85 -4.24
CA GLY A 231 15.31 -14.75 -2.79
C GLY A 231 13.95 -14.60 -2.13
N THR A 232 13.91 -14.04 -0.92
CA THR A 232 12.63 -13.69 -0.27
C THR A 232 12.76 -12.45 0.59
N TYR A 233 11.70 -11.65 0.67
CA TYR A 233 11.60 -10.59 1.66
C TYR A 233 10.90 -11.15 2.89
N CYS A 234 11.53 -10.97 4.05
CA CYS A 234 10.98 -11.36 5.34
C CYS A 234 10.58 -10.12 6.13
N TYR A 235 9.53 -10.25 6.94
CA TYR A 235 9.05 -9.22 7.86
C TYR A 235 9.15 -9.74 9.30
N SER A 236 9.71 -8.92 10.18
CA SER A 236 9.72 -9.11 11.63
C SER A 236 9.16 -7.87 12.29
N GLU A 237 8.13 -8.03 13.11
CA GLU A 237 7.60 -6.99 14.01
C GLU A 237 8.63 -6.60 15.07
#